data_AF-A0A1X6P529-F1
#
_entry.id   AF-A0A1X6P529-F1
#
_cell.length_a   1.000
_cell.length_b   1.000
_cell.length_c   1.000
_cell.angle_alpha   90.00
_cell.angle_beta   90.00
_cell.angle_gamma   90.00
#
_symmetry.space_group_name_H-M   'P 1'
#
loop_
_entity.id
_entity.type
_entity.pdbx_description
1 polymer ?
#
loop_
_entity_poly.entity_id
_entity_poly.type
_entity_poly.pdbx_seq_one_letter_code
_entity_poly.pdbx_strand_id
1 'polypeptide(L)'
;MALTPTATGTLVRGLYHEYAVSGAWVTPAVVVALNAGLCAYPEWLPTLQLVASRRLTLVATDYIQYSVELPRIKFPMLGVAGTWSAAELNPFRQPAARCGHNSDLFPNYSNGFRVVFRGGG
;
A
#
# COMPACT_ATOMS: atom_id res chain seq x y z
N MET A 1 3.89 -30.76 11.17
CA MET A 1 3.91 -30.49 9.72
C MET A 1 3.31 -29.10 9.50
N ALA A 2 4.13 -28.08 9.23
CA ALA A 2 3.64 -26.72 9.06
C ALA A 2 3.03 -26.59 7.65
N LEU A 3 1.75 -26.23 7.56
CA LEU A 3 1.12 -25.92 6.29
C LEU A 3 1.78 -24.66 5.72
N THR A 4 2.33 -24.74 4.51
CA THR A 4 2.75 -23.54 3.77
C THR A 4 1.47 -22.86 3.28
N PRO A 5 1.12 -21.66 3.77
CA PRO A 5 -0.09 -20.99 3.32
C PRO A 5 0.04 -20.68 1.83
N THR A 6 -0.90 -21.17 1.04
CA THR A 6 -0.99 -20.92 -0.40
C THR A 6 -2.18 -20.00 -0.66
N ALA A 7 -1.96 -18.92 -1.41
CA ALA A 7 -3.00 -17.99 -1.82
C ALA A 7 -3.05 -17.89 -3.35
N THR A 8 -4.25 -17.80 -3.91
CA THR A 8 -4.47 -17.53 -5.34
C THR A 8 -5.12 -16.16 -5.47
N GLY A 9 -4.67 -15.35 -6.43
CA GLY A 9 -5.21 -14.02 -6.67
C GLY A 9 -5.40 -13.75 -8.16
N THR A 10 -6.37 -12.90 -8.49
CA THR A 10 -6.61 -12.42 -9.84
C THR A 10 -6.07 -11.00 -9.97
N LEU A 11 -5.31 -10.74 -11.03
CA LEU A 11 -4.84 -9.39 -11.34
C LEU A 11 -5.91 -8.66 -12.15
N VAL A 12 -6.31 -7.49 -11.66
CA VAL A 12 -7.23 -6.58 -12.34
C VAL A 12 -6.47 -5.31 -12.68
N ARG A 13 -6.64 -4.82 -13.91
CA ARG A 13 -6.07 -3.55 -14.36
C ARG A 13 -6.97 -2.40 -13.90
N GLY A 14 -6.35 -1.31 -13.44
CA GLY A 14 -7.05 -0.05 -13.10
C GLY A 14 -6.81 0.35 -11.64
N LEU A 15 -7.47 1.45 -11.23
CA LEU A 15 -7.41 1.88 -9.84
C LEU A 15 -8.39 1.06 -9.00
N TYR A 16 -7.98 0.76 -7.77
CA TYR A 16 -8.79 -0.02 -6.83
C TYR A 16 -10.20 0.54 -6.66
N HIS A 17 -10.31 1.86 -6.46
CA HIS A 17 -11.59 2.51 -6.21
C HIS A 17 -12.50 2.52 -7.45
N GLU A 18 -11.94 2.55 -8.66
CA GLU A 18 -12.70 2.44 -9.90
C GLU A 18 -13.27 1.03 -10.08
N TYR A 19 -12.44 -0.01 -9.86
CA TYR A 19 -12.90 -1.40 -9.95
C TYR A 19 -13.99 -1.69 -8.92
N ALA A 20 -13.85 -1.18 -7.69
CA ALA A 20 -14.83 -1.38 -6.64
C ALA A 20 -16.21 -0.77 -6.89
N VAL A 21 -16.31 0.29 -7.71
CA VAL A 21 -17.60 0.91 -8.08
C VAL A 21 -18.18 0.36 -9.39
N SER A 22 -17.43 -0.46 -10.13
CA SER A 22 -17.83 -0.99 -11.45
C SER A 22 -18.96 -2.02 -11.44
N GLY A 23 -19.40 -2.49 -10.25
CA GLY A 23 -20.41 -3.55 -10.11
C GLY A 23 -19.89 -4.98 -10.30
N ALA A 24 -18.68 -5.17 -10.87
CA ALA A 24 -17.99 -6.46 -10.97
C ALA A 24 -17.17 -6.83 -9.72
N TRP A 25 -17.46 -6.18 -8.60
CA TRP A 25 -16.63 -6.16 -7.41
C TRP A 25 -16.88 -7.34 -6.48
N VAL A 26 -15.80 -7.98 -6.04
CA VAL A 26 -15.79 -8.89 -4.88
C VAL A 26 -15.01 -8.23 -3.76
N THR A 27 -15.57 -8.17 -2.56
CA THR A 27 -14.90 -7.59 -1.39
C THR A 27 -13.64 -8.41 -1.03
N PRO A 28 -12.43 -7.81 -1.08
CA PRO A 28 -11.19 -8.50 -0.77
C PRO A 28 -11.01 -8.58 0.74
N ALA A 29 -10.28 -9.60 1.19
CA ALA A 29 -9.82 -9.68 2.59
C ALA A 29 -8.69 -8.68 2.89
N VAL A 30 -7.85 -8.37 1.89
CA VAL A 30 -6.68 -7.50 2.01
C VAL A 30 -6.39 -6.81 0.68
N VAL A 31 -5.91 -5.57 0.74
CA VAL A 31 -5.35 -4.83 -0.39
C VAL A 31 -3.83 -4.82 -0.25
N VAL A 32 -3.09 -5.13 -1.32
CA VAL A 32 -1.63 -5.11 -1.32
C VAL A 32 -1.15 -4.10 -2.36
N ALA A 33 -0.37 -3.12 -1.93
CA ALA A 33 0.18 -2.05 -2.76
C ALA A 33 1.72 -2.06 -2.72
N LEU A 34 2.33 -2.39 -3.86
CA LEU A 34 3.78 -2.52 -3.99
C LEU A 34 4.38 -1.21 -4.52
N ASN A 35 5.47 -0.73 -3.93
CA ASN A 35 6.08 0.59 -4.23
C ASN A 35 5.03 1.69 -4.40
N ALA A 36 4.15 1.79 -3.42
CA ALA A 36 2.87 2.45 -3.57
C ALA A 36 3.00 3.95 -3.81
N GLY A 37 4.01 4.63 -3.24
CA GLY A 37 4.11 6.08 -3.32
C GLY A 37 2.85 6.75 -2.76
N LEU A 38 2.37 6.27 -1.60
CA LEU A 38 1.05 6.64 -1.06
C LEU A 38 0.84 8.15 -0.96
N CYS A 39 1.89 8.91 -0.62
CA CYS A 39 1.84 10.37 -0.55
C CYS A 39 2.42 11.09 -1.77
N ALA A 40 2.87 10.35 -2.79
CA ALA A 40 3.38 10.89 -4.05
C ALA A 40 2.27 11.06 -5.10
N TYR A 41 1.22 10.23 -5.05
CA TYR A 41 0.13 10.21 -6.03
C TYR A 41 -1.22 10.58 -5.38
N PRO A 42 -1.90 11.65 -5.82
CA PRO A 42 -3.19 12.07 -5.26
C PRO A 42 -4.31 11.01 -5.44
N GLU A 43 -4.19 10.12 -6.41
CA GLU A 43 -5.11 9.01 -6.70
C GLU A 43 -5.24 8.01 -5.55
N TRP A 44 -4.29 8.03 -4.59
CA TRP A 44 -4.38 7.23 -3.37
C TRP A 44 -5.45 7.72 -2.40
N LEU A 45 -5.79 9.00 -2.39
CA LEU A 45 -6.79 9.53 -1.45
C LEU A 45 -8.17 8.84 -1.60
N PRO A 46 -8.80 8.82 -2.78
CA PRO A 46 -10.09 8.13 -2.94
C PRO A 46 -9.97 6.62 -2.67
N THR A 47 -8.83 6.01 -3.00
CA THR A 47 -8.54 4.60 -2.69
C THR A 47 -8.54 4.34 -1.18
N LEU A 48 -7.84 5.17 -0.41
CA LEU A 48 -7.71 5.02 1.04
C LEU A 48 -9.01 5.35 1.78
N GLN A 49 -9.77 6.34 1.32
CA GLN A 49 -11.12 6.62 1.83
C GLN A 49 -12.05 5.41 1.63
N LEU A 50 -11.95 4.74 0.47
CA LEU A 50 -12.73 3.53 0.22
C LEU A 50 -12.26 2.35 1.09
N VAL A 51 -10.95 2.14 1.24
CA VAL A 51 -10.40 1.11 2.14
C VAL A 51 -10.86 1.35 3.59
N ALA A 52 -10.83 2.60 4.04
CA ALA A 52 -11.29 3.03 5.36
C ALA A 52 -12.77 2.73 5.57
N SER A 53 -13.64 3.25 4.70
CA SER A 53 -15.10 3.09 4.82
C SER A 53 -15.57 1.64 4.75
N ARG A 54 -14.82 0.79 4.02
CA ARG A 54 -15.08 -0.66 3.93
C ARG A 54 -14.41 -1.48 5.04
N ARG A 55 -13.69 -0.83 5.98
CA ARG A 55 -12.96 -1.47 7.10
C ARG A 55 -11.97 -2.54 6.64
N LEU A 56 -11.31 -2.28 5.51
CA LEU A 56 -10.38 -3.22 4.90
C LEU A 56 -8.96 -3.00 5.45
N THR A 57 -8.14 -4.05 5.30
CA THR A 57 -6.70 -3.97 5.58
C THR A 57 -5.95 -3.68 4.28
N LEU A 58 -5.07 -2.68 4.31
CA LEU A 58 -4.11 -2.39 3.25
C LEU A 58 -2.70 -2.67 3.76
N VAL A 59 -1.93 -3.44 3.00
CA VAL A 59 -0.49 -3.60 3.17
C VAL A 59 0.18 -2.82 2.05
N ALA A 60 0.94 -1.79 2.41
CA ALA A 60 1.66 -0.97 1.45
C ALA A 60 3.17 -1.14 1.65
N THR A 61 3.92 -1.04 0.56
CA THR A 61 5.39 -1.01 0.60
C THR A 61 5.92 0.17 -0.20
N ASP A 62 7.11 0.63 0.15
CA ASP A 62 7.80 1.71 -0.56
C ASP A 62 9.32 1.60 -0.43
N TYR A 63 10.06 2.36 -1.24
CA TYR A 63 11.51 2.21 -1.37
C TYR A 63 12.32 2.81 -0.23
N ILE A 64 11.75 3.75 0.53
CA ILE A 64 12.35 4.35 1.74
C ILE A 64 11.36 4.37 2.90
N GLN A 65 11.87 4.33 4.14
CA GLN A 65 11.08 4.35 5.37
C GLN A 65 10.20 5.60 5.46
N TYR A 66 10.75 6.77 5.14
CA TYR A 66 10.01 8.03 5.20
C TYR A 66 8.72 8.01 4.37
N SER A 67 8.77 7.39 3.17
CA SER A 67 7.62 7.35 2.26
C SER A 67 6.47 6.49 2.80
N VAL A 68 6.76 5.38 3.49
CA VAL A 68 5.71 4.56 4.14
C VAL A 68 5.20 5.14 5.46
N GLU A 69 5.96 6.04 6.11
CA GLU A 69 5.56 6.67 7.38
C GLU A 69 4.73 7.94 7.18
N LEU A 70 5.02 8.72 6.14
CA LEU A 70 4.31 9.97 5.85
C LEU A 70 2.77 9.85 5.76
N PRO A 71 2.20 8.76 5.19
CA PRO A 71 0.76 8.50 5.19
C PRO A 71 0.09 8.58 6.57
N ARG A 72 0.81 8.19 7.63
CA ARG A 72 0.29 8.17 9.01
C ARG A 72 -0.08 9.56 9.51
N ILE A 73 0.57 10.59 8.98
CA ILE A 73 0.35 11.99 9.32
C ILE A 73 -0.64 12.62 8.33
N LYS A 74 -0.40 12.44 7.03
CA LYS A 74 -1.16 13.14 5.98
C LYS A 74 -2.61 12.67 5.86
N PHE A 75 -2.86 11.36 5.85
CA PHE A 75 -4.20 10.86 5.52
C PHE A 75 -5.26 11.10 6.61
N PRO A 76 -4.94 11.05 7.92
CA PRO A 76 -5.87 11.52 8.95
C PRO A 76 -6.29 12.98 8.78
N MET A 77 -5.35 13.88 8.39
CA MET A 77 -5.67 15.28 8.11
C MET A 77 -6.60 15.44 6.89
N LEU A 78 -6.61 14.46 5.99
CA LEU A 78 -7.47 14.42 4.80
C LEU A 78 -8.77 13.61 5.05
N GLY A 79 -9.10 13.31 6.31
CA GLY A 79 -10.35 12.64 6.68
C GLY A 79 -10.36 11.12 6.45
N VAL A 80 -9.20 10.49 6.27
CA VAL A 80 -9.12 9.01 6.18
C VAL A 80 -9.06 8.41 7.59
N ALA A 81 -10.15 7.77 8.00
CA ALA A 81 -10.25 7.12 9.31
C ALA A 81 -9.56 5.74 9.33
N GLY A 82 -8.73 5.48 10.34
CA GLY A 82 -8.12 4.17 10.55
C GLY A 82 -6.83 4.23 11.36
N THR A 83 -6.15 3.09 11.43
CA THR A 83 -4.91 2.92 12.20
C THR A 83 -3.79 2.43 11.32
N TRP A 84 -2.60 2.98 11.52
CA TRP A 84 -1.39 2.60 10.80
C TRP A 84 -0.41 1.90 11.74
N SER A 85 0.23 0.83 11.26
CA SER A 85 1.36 0.22 11.96
C SER A 85 2.60 1.12 11.95
N ALA A 86 3.59 0.74 12.75
CA ALA A 86 4.94 1.21 12.53
C ALA A 86 5.44 0.76 11.14
N ALA A 87 6.36 1.52 10.55
CA ALA A 87 7.07 1.08 9.37
C ALA A 87 8.05 -0.02 9.76
N GLU A 88 8.12 -1.06 8.94
CA GLU A 88 9.00 -2.20 9.15
C GLU A 88 9.81 -2.46 7.89
N LEU A 89 11.01 -3.00 8.05
CA LEU A 89 11.78 -3.48 6.91
C LEU A 89 11.05 -4.64 6.24
N ASN A 90 10.85 -4.57 4.93
CA ASN A 90 10.19 -5.66 4.21
C ASN A 90 11.18 -6.84 4.05
N PRO A 91 10.86 -8.04 4.55
CA PRO A 91 11.71 -9.22 4.36
C PRO A 91 11.78 -9.64 2.89
N PHE A 92 10.80 -9.25 2.08
CA PHE A 92 10.74 -9.53 0.63
C PHE A 92 11.25 -8.37 -0.23
N ARG A 93 11.99 -7.41 0.37
CA ARG A 93 12.61 -6.32 -0.40
C ARG A 93 13.56 -6.91 -1.45
N GLN A 94 13.47 -6.40 -2.66
CA GLN A 94 14.39 -6.77 -3.73
C GLN A 94 15.63 -5.88 -3.67
N PRO A 95 16.74 -6.27 -4.34
CA PRO A 95 17.96 -5.47 -4.38
C PRO A 95 17.67 -4.01 -4.78
N ALA A 96 18.62 -3.13 -4.46
CA ALA A 96 18.50 -1.74 -4.86
C ALA A 96 18.15 -1.65 -6.35
N ALA A 97 17.11 -0.87 -6.69
CA ALA A 97 16.73 -0.72 -8.09
C ALA A 97 17.98 -0.21 -8.82
N ARG A 98 18.33 -0.83 -9.97
CA ARG A 98 19.43 -0.31 -10.80
C ARG A 98 19.11 1.15 -11.05
N CYS A 99 20.02 2.06 -10.65
CA CYS A 99 19.83 3.51 -10.80
C CYS A 99 19.19 3.82 -12.17
N GLY A 100 17.92 4.18 -12.14
CA GLY A 100 17.24 4.77 -13.30
C GLY A 100 17.65 6.23 -13.38
N HIS A 101 17.57 6.80 -14.58
CA HIS A 101 18.18 8.09 -14.96
C HIS A 101 17.87 9.29 -14.04
N ASN A 102 16.89 9.21 -13.13
CA ASN A 102 16.46 10.30 -12.26
C ASN A 102 16.13 9.87 -10.80
N SER A 103 16.63 8.74 -10.29
CA SER A 103 16.52 8.43 -8.85
C SER A 103 17.80 8.84 -8.11
N ASP A 104 17.89 10.15 -7.87
CA ASP A 104 18.76 10.85 -6.91
C ASP A 104 19.59 9.91 -6.01
N LEU A 105 20.90 9.81 -6.28
CA LEU A 105 22.11 9.38 -5.53
C LEU A 105 22.03 8.68 -4.15
N PHE A 106 20.86 8.24 -3.69
CA PHE A 106 20.58 7.64 -2.41
C PHE A 106 20.22 6.17 -2.60
N PRO A 107 20.65 5.28 -1.70
CA PRO A 107 20.25 3.88 -1.72
C PRO A 107 18.72 3.77 -1.66
N ASN A 108 18.11 3.24 -2.72
CA ASN A 108 16.70 2.88 -2.76
C ASN A 108 16.57 1.36 -2.89
N TYR A 109 15.53 0.76 -2.32
CA TYR A 109 15.22 -0.66 -2.47
C TYR A 109 13.86 -0.82 -3.14
N SER A 110 13.69 -1.81 -4.01
CA SER A 110 12.32 -2.14 -4.45
C SER A 110 11.57 -2.84 -3.32
N ASN A 111 10.41 -2.28 -2.95
CA ASN A 111 9.58 -2.67 -1.81
C ASN A 111 10.37 -2.71 -0.50
N GLY A 112 11.20 -1.69 -0.23
CA GLY A 112 12.15 -1.65 0.89
C GLY A 112 11.53 -1.76 2.28
N PHE A 113 10.50 -0.95 2.54
CA PHE A 113 9.79 -0.88 3.81
C PHE A 113 8.32 -1.18 3.61
N ARG A 114 7.64 -1.66 4.65
CA ARG A 114 6.21 -1.95 4.66
C ARG A 114 5.49 -1.23 5.78
N VAL A 115 4.21 -0.96 5.57
CA VAL A 115 3.27 -0.49 6.58
C VAL A 115 1.92 -1.17 6.37
N VAL A 116 1.16 -1.33 7.46
CA VAL A 116 -0.20 -1.85 7.44
C VAL A 116 -1.15 -0.75 7.88
N PHE A 117 -2.15 -0.48 7.04
CA PHE A 117 -3.29 0.36 7.37
C PHE A 117 -4.52 -0.51 7.62
N ARG A 118 -5.24 -0.25 8.70
CA ARG A 118 -6.52 -0.87 9.01
C ARG A 118 -7.59 0.21 9.02
N GLY A 119 -8.55 0.10 8.10
CA GLY A 119 -9.66 1.04 7.99
C GLY A 119 -10.47 1.13 9.29
N GLY A 120 -10.72 2.36 9.74
CA GLY A 120 -11.52 2.65 10.93
C GLY A 120 -12.96 2.96 10.55
N GLY A 121 -13.91 2.54 11.40
CA GLY A 121 -15.34 2.85 11.29
C GLY A 121 -15.78 3.79 12.40
#